data_AF-A0A957ZGG6-F1
#
_entry.id   AF-A0A957ZGG6-F1
#
_cell.length_a   1.000
_cell.length_b   1.000
_cell.length_c   1.000
_cell.angle_alpha   90.00
_cell.angle_beta   90.00
_cell.angle_gamma   90.00
#
_symmetry.space_group_name_H-M   'P 1'
#
loop_
_entity.id
_entity.type
_entity.pdbx_description
1 polymer ?
#
loop_
_entity_poly.entity_id
_entity_poly.type
_entity_poly.pdbx_seq_one_letter_code
_entity_poly.pdbx_strand_id
1 'polypeptide(L)'
;MESTTNAQQVVRLWLANALALVGEHEEELGRLDAAAGDGDHGATMVRGLRAANAAATEADGSAGELLVQAGAAFSDAAGGASGALVGMWITTIGQRLGDGPYDLPALLEAVQAGTNRVARLGKAQPGDKTVLDALTPFLAALEAQAAAGAPLADGWRAALPAAEQG
;
A
#
# COMPACT_ATOMS: atom_id res chain seq x y z
N MET A 1 -23.07 -10.30 -1.88
CA MET A 1 -22.26 -11.52 -2.10
C MET A 1 -21.33 -11.33 -3.30
N GLU A 2 -21.83 -11.03 -4.51
CA GLU A 2 -20.98 -10.70 -5.69
C GLU A 2 -19.99 -9.54 -5.45
N SER A 3 -20.43 -8.44 -4.82
CA SER A 3 -19.56 -7.28 -4.54
C SER A 3 -18.41 -7.58 -3.55
N THR A 4 -18.60 -8.55 -2.65
CA THR A 4 -17.60 -8.92 -1.63
C THR A 4 -16.54 -9.85 -2.19
N THR A 5 -16.96 -10.84 -3.00
CA THR A 5 -16.04 -11.73 -3.74
C THR A 5 -15.15 -10.94 -4.72
N ASN A 6 -15.70 -9.88 -5.34
CA ASN A 6 -14.93 -8.98 -6.19
C ASN A 6 -13.83 -8.25 -5.40
N ALA A 7 -14.15 -7.68 -4.23
CA ALA A 7 -13.18 -6.93 -3.43
C ALA A 7 -12.01 -7.79 -2.92
N GLN A 8 -12.29 -9.01 -2.44
CA GLN A 8 -11.24 -9.96 -2.05
C GLN A 8 -10.31 -10.29 -3.22
N GLN A 9 -10.88 -10.53 -4.40
CA GLN A 9 -10.10 -10.81 -5.60
C GLN A 9 -9.25 -9.61 -6.02
N VAL A 10 -9.78 -8.38 -5.89
CA VAL A 10 -9.00 -7.15 -6.13
C VAL A 10 -7.81 -7.04 -5.18
N VAL A 11 -7.97 -7.33 -3.88
CA VAL A 11 -6.85 -7.32 -2.93
C VAL A 11 -5.77 -8.34 -3.32
N ARG A 12 -6.16 -9.58 -3.64
CA ARG A 12 -5.21 -10.63 -4.05
C ARG A 12 -4.48 -10.28 -5.34
N LEU A 13 -5.20 -9.74 -6.33
CA LEU A 13 -4.60 -9.27 -7.58
C LEU A 13 -3.67 -8.08 -7.35
N TRP A 14 -4.04 -7.15 -6.48
CA TRP A 14 -3.19 -6.01 -6.13
C TRP A 14 -1.87 -6.46 -5.48
N LEU A 15 -1.92 -7.37 -4.50
CA LEU A 15 -0.71 -7.93 -3.87
C LEU A 15 0.15 -8.71 -4.87
N ALA A 16 -0.46 -9.51 -5.75
CA ALA A 16 0.25 -10.25 -6.78
C ALA A 16 0.94 -9.32 -7.80
N ASN A 17 0.25 -8.28 -8.26
CA ASN A 17 0.82 -7.30 -9.18
C ASN A 17 1.92 -6.46 -8.53
N ALA A 18 1.75 -6.06 -7.26
CA ALA A 18 2.78 -5.38 -6.50
C ALA A 18 4.03 -6.24 -6.35
N LEU A 19 3.88 -7.53 -6.01
CA LEU A 19 4.99 -8.47 -5.93
C LEU A 19 5.72 -8.62 -7.27
N ALA A 20 4.97 -8.77 -8.38
CA ALA A 20 5.56 -8.88 -9.70
C ALA A 20 6.38 -7.62 -10.06
N LEU A 21 5.76 -6.44 -9.94
CA LEU A 21 6.40 -5.16 -10.28
C LEU A 21 7.63 -4.88 -9.41
N VAL A 22 7.50 -5.03 -8.09
CA VAL A 22 8.64 -4.80 -7.17
C VAL A 22 9.74 -5.84 -7.39
N GLY A 23 9.38 -7.09 -7.74
CA GLY A 23 10.34 -8.12 -8.13
C GLY A 23 11.11 -7.78 -9.40
N GLU A 24 10.45 -7.19 -10.41
CA GLU A 24 11.11 -6.71 -11.64
C GLU A 24 12.13 -5.60 -11.35
N HIS A 25 11.87 -4.77 -10.33
CA HIS A 25 12.74 -3.65 -9.93
C HIS A 25 13.59 -3.94 -8.68
N GLU A 26 13.70 -5.19 -8.22
CA GLU A 26 14.38 -5.55 -6.96
C GLU A 26 15.83 -5.03 -6.92
N GLU A 27 16.60 -5.30 -7.96
CA GLU A 27 18.01 -4.88 -8.06
C GLU A 27 18.15 -3.35 -8.15
N GLU A 28 17.24 -2.68 -8.87
CA GLU A 28 17.25 -1.23 -9.01
C GLU A 28 16.97 -0.54 -7.67
N LEU A 29 15.97 -1.02 -6.94
CA LEU A 29 15.62 -0.51 -5.62
C LEU A 29 16.77 -0.70 -4.63
N GLY A 30 17.43 -1.86 -4.65
CA GLY A 30 18.64 -2.08 -3.85
C GLY A 30 19.78 -1.14 -4.23
N ARG A 31 20.00 -0.90 -5.53
CA ARG A 31 21.03 0.04 -6.01
C ARG A 31 20.75 1.49 -5.58
N LEU A 32 19.50 1.94 -5.64
CA LEU A 32 19.09 3.28 -5.20
C LEU A 32 19.28 3.42 -3.69
N ASP A 33 18.86 2.41 -2.92
CA ASP A 33 19.03 2.39 -1.47
C ASP A 33 20.49 2.38 -1.05
N ALA A 34 21.37 1.64 -1.75
CA ALA A 34 22.81 1.62 -1.46
C ALA A 34 23.51 2.99 -1.59
N ALA A 35 22.88 3.96 -2.28
CA ALA A 35 23.42 5.32 -2.36
C ALA A 35 23.30 6.10 -1.04
N ALA A 36 22.37 5.71 -0.14
CA ALA A 36 22.08 6.40 1.11
C ALA A 36 21.85 5.47 2.32
N GLY A 37 21.81 4.15 2.10
CA GLY A 37 21.48 3.08 3.05
C GLY A 37 22.36 1.85 2.84
N ASP A 38 21.85 0.66 3.14
CA ASP A 38 22.60 -0.60 3.07
C ASP A 38 22.35 -1.40 1.79
N GLY A 39 21.40 -0.97 0.95
CA GLY A 39 21.12 -1.55 -0.35
C GLY A 39 20.17 -2.74 -0.31
N ASP A 40 19.50 -2.97 0.83
CA ASP A 40 18.61 -4.12 1.01
C ASP A 40 17.16 -3.85 0.61
N HIS A 41 16.80 -2.60 0.32
CA HIS A 41 15.40 -2.19 0.19
C HIS A 41 14.58 -3.05 -0.77
N GLY A 42 15.10 -3.31 -1.97
CA GLY A 42 14.41 -4.16 -2.96
C GLY A 42 14.12 -5.56 -2.42
N ALA A 43 15.14 -6.22 -1.88
CA ALA A 43 15.01 -7.55 -1.31
C ALA A 43 14.05 -7.55 -0.10
N THR A 44 14.09 -6.50 0.72
CA THR A 44 13.18 -6.28 1.86
C THR A 44 11.72 -6.18 1.40
N MET A 45 11.43 -5.42 0.34
CA MET A 45 10.08 -5.31 -0.20
C MET A 45 9.60 -6.63 -0.83
N VAL A 46 10.45 -7.33 -1.59
CA VAL A 46 10.09 -8.62 -2.21
C VAL A 46 9.79 -9.68 -1.16
N ARG A 47 10.62 -9.80 -0.10
CA ARG A 47 10.34 -10.73 1.02
C ARG A 47 9.00 -10.42 1.68
N GLY A 48 8.73 -9.16 1.97
CA GLY A 48 7.47 -8.73 2.56
C GLY A 48 6.26 -9.03 1.67
N LEU A 49 6.32 -8.69 0.38
CA LEU A 49 5.21 -8.92 -0.56
C LEU A 49 4.93 -10.41 -0.79
N ARG A 50 5.96 -11.26 -0.78
CA ARG A 50 5.77 -12.73 -0.84
C ARG A 50 4.96 -13.23 0.37
N ALA A 51 5.33 -12.79 1.57
CA ALA A 51 4.61 -13.17 2.79
C ALA A 51 3.18 -12.62 2.81
N ALA A 52 3.00 -11.36 2.39
CA ALA A 52 1.69 -10.73 2.29
C ALA A 52 0.75 -11.47 1.33
N ASN A 53 1.25 -11.88 0.17
CA ASN A 53 0.47 -12.60 -0.84
C ASN A 53 0.08 -14.01 -0.36
N ALA A 54 1.01 -14.73 0.28
CA ALA A 54 0.72 -16.02 0.90
C ALA A 54 -0.39 -15.89 1.96
N ALA A 55 -0.26 -14.93 2.88
CA ALA A 55 -1.25 -14.69 3.92
C ALA A 55 -2.63 -14.34 3.34
N ALA A 56 -2.72 -13.45 2.35
CA ALA A 56 -3.99 -13.08 1.72
C ALA A 56 -4.64 -14.22 0.90
N THR A 57 -3.85 -15.19 0.45
CA THR A 57 -4.32 -16.38 -0.27
C THR A 57 -4.94 -17.39 0.70
N GLU A 58 -4.31 -17.58 1.85
CA GLU A 58 -4.77 -18.51 2.90
C GLU A 58 -5.89 -17.91 3.77
N ALA A 59 -5.98 -16.58 3.82
CA ALA A 59 -6.98 -15.86 4.60
C ALA A 59 -8.40 -16.04 4.04
N ASP A 60 -9.31 -16.33 4.96
CA ASP A 60 -10.75 -16.11 4.82
C ASP A 60 -11.12 -14.74 5.41
N GLY A 61 -12.33 -14.26 5.07
CA GLY A 61 -12.85 -13.00 5.63
C GLY A 61 -13.02 -11.89 4.59
N SER A 62 -13.31 -10.68 5.04
CA SER A 62 -13.51 -9.52 4.17
C SER A 62 -12.21 -9.01 3.53
N ALA A 63 -12.32 -8.10 2.56
CA ALA A 63 -11.14 -7.53 1.90
C ALA A 63 -10.26 -6.75 2.91
N GLY A 64 -10.87 -6.10 3.91
CA GLY A 64 -10.15 -5.48 5.01
C GLY A 64 -9.38 -6.48 5.85
N GLU A 65 -9.99 -7.62 6.21
CA GLU A 65 -9.34 -8.69 6.97
C GLU A 65 -8.15 -9.30 6.23
N LEU A 66 -8.28 -9.52 4.91
CA LEU A 66 -7.18 -9.96 4.05
C LEU A 66 -6.00 -8.99 4.09
N LEU A 67 -6.26 -7.67 3.99
CA LEU A 67 -5.22 -6.65 4.08
C LEU A 67 -4.55 -6.60 5.46
N VAL A 68 -5.32 -6.77 6.55
CA VAL A 68 -4.76 -6.84 7.91
C VAL A 68 -3.79 -8.01 8.05
N GLN A 69 -4.18 -9.20 7.58
CA GLN A 69 -3.31 -10.38 7.63
C GLN A 69 -2.09 -10.22 6.72
N ALA A 70 -2.29 -9.67 5.51
CA ALA A 70 -1.21 -9.38 4.58
C ALA A 70 -0.19 -8.39 5.14
N GLY A 71 -0.63 -7.31 5.77
CA GLY A 71 0.24 -6.29 6.35
C GLY A 71 1.02 -6.80 7.57
N ALA A 72 0.41 -7.64 8.40
CA ALA A 72 1.10 -8.33 9.50
C ALA A 72 2.19 -9.26 8.96
N ALA A 73 1.86 -10.15 8.02
CA ALA A 73 2.82 -11.05 7.41
C ALA A 73 3.95 -10.31 6.67
N PHE A 74 3.63 -9.19 6.01
CA PHE A 74 4.63 -8.32 5.40
C PHE A 74 5.63 -7.82 6.46
N SER A 75 5.13 -7.24 7.56
CA SER A 75 5.96 -6.66 8.62
C SER A 75 6.90 -7.70 9.23
N ASP A 76 6.38 -8.91 9.48
CA ASP A 76 7.13 -9.99 10.11
C ASP A 76 8.23 -10.53 9.20
N ALA A 77 8.00 -10.58 7.88
CA ALA A 77 8.94 -11.16 6.93
C ALA A 77 9.95 -10.16 6.33
N ALA A 78 9.55 -8.92 6.10
CA ALA A 78 10.40 -7.93 5.43
C ALA A 78 11.64 -7.58 6.28
N GLY A 79 11.42 -7.33 7.57
CA GLY A 79 12.45 -6.81 8.48
C GLY A 79 12.78 -5.33 8.20
N GLY A 80 13.58 -4.73 9.07
CA GLY A 80 14.02 -3.33 8.92
C GLY A 80 12.91 -2.29 9.13
N ALA A 81 13.29 -1.01 9.04
CA ALA A 81 12.36 0.10 9.25
C ALA A 81 11.30 0.21 8.14
N SER A 82 11.71 0.02 6.88
CA SER A 82 10.82 0.03 5.71
C SER A 82 9.80 -1.11 5.78
N GLY A 83 10.23 -2.31 6.22
CA GLY A 83 9.37 -3.46 6.47
C GLY A 83 8.23 -3.15 7.44
N ALA A 84 8.59 -2.60 8.60
CA ALA A 84 7.62 -2.22 9.63
C ALA A 84 6.66 -1.11 9.17
N LEU A 85 7.15 -0.11 8.42
CA LEU A 85 6.34 1.00 7.95
C LEU A 85 5.32 0.57 6.88
N VAL A 86 5.75 -0.22 5.89
CA VAL A 86 4.85 -0.70 4.82
C VAL A 86 3.85 -1.73 5.36
N GLY A 87 4.29 -2.64 6.22
CA GLY A 87 3.36 -3.58 6.87
C GLY A 87 2.29 -2.85 7.71
N MET A 88 2.68 -1.84 8.48
CA MET A 88 1.76 -0.98 9.22
C MET A 88 0.80 -0.21 8.30
N TRP A 89 1.28 0.27 7.15
CA TRP A 89 0.46 0.97 6.16
C TRP A 89 -0.65 0.07 5.63
N ILE A 90 -0.30 -1.14 5.16
CA ILE A 90 -1.25 -2.13 4.65
C ILE A 90 -2.26 -2.54 5.73
N THR A 91 -1.78 -2.83 6.95
CA THR A 91 -2.64 -3.20 8.08
C THR A 91 -3.63 -2.09 8.43
N THR A 92 -3.19 -0.83 8.43
CA THR A 92 -4.06 0.32 8.74
C THR A 92 -5.13 0.50 7.68
N ILE A 93 -4.79 0.34 6.39
CA ILE A 93 -5.77 0.37 5.30
C ILE A 93 -6.82 -0.73 5.51
N GLY A 94 -6.39 -1.96 5.78
CA GLY A 94 -7.30 -3.08 6.03
C GLY A 94 -8.27 -2.82 7.19
N GLN A 95 -7.77 -2.30 8.32
CA GLN A 95 -8.58 -1.94 9.48
C GLN A 95 -9.63 -0.87 9.18
N ARG A 96 -9.31 0.08 8.29
CA ARG A 96 -10.22 1.17 7.92
C ARG A 96 -11.28 0.73 6.93
N LEU A 97 -10.91 -0.13 5.98
CA LEU A 97 -11.87 -0.69 5.02
C LEU A 97 -12.85 -1.67 5.68
N GLY A 98 -12.38 -2.49 6.62
CA GLY A 98 -13.21 -3.51 7.26
C GLY A 98 -13.98 -4.35 6.24
N ASP A 99 -15.30 -4.44 6.43
CA ASP A 99 -16.20 -5.19 5.55
C ASP A 99 -16.75 -4.36 4.36
N GLY A 100 -16.31 -3.11 4.23
CA GLY A 100 -16.77 -2.14 3.24
C GLY A 100 -17.53 -0.96 3.87
N PRO A 101 -18.06 -0.03 3.05
CA PRO A 101 -18.12 -0.08 1.58
C PRO A 101 -16.74 -0.04 0.91
N TYR A 102 -16.65 -0.59 -0.31
CA TYR A 102 -15.43 -0.58 -1.13
C TYR A 102 -15.58 0.43 -2.27
N ASP A 103 -15.75 1.70 -1.91
CA ASP A 103 -15.85 2.82 -2.85
C ASP A 103 -14.67 3.78 -2.71
N LEU A 104 -14.61 4.78 -3.60
CA LEU A 104 -13.49 5.73 -3.64
C LEU A 104 -13.33 6.54 -2.34
N PRO A 105 -14.41 7.07 -1.72
CA PRO A 105 -14.32 7.73 -0.42
C PRO A 105 -13.76 6.84 0.68
N ALA A 106 -14.23 5.58 0.80
CA ALA A 106 -13.72 4.66 1.80
C ALA A 106 -12.23 4.34 1.60
N LEU A 107 -11.81 4.17 0.34
CA LEU A 107 -10.42 3.90 0.00
C LEU A 107 -9.52 5.13 0.25
N LEU A 108 -10.00 6.34 -0.06
CA LEU A 108 -9.31 7.59 0.27
C LEU A 108 -9.08 7.72 1.78
N GLU A 109 -10.12 7.51 2.60
CA GLU A 109 -10.00 7.56 4.06
C GLU A 109 -8.98 6.54 4.57
N ALA A 110 -9.05 5.30 4.06
CA ALA A 110 -8.17 4.22 4.47
C ALA A 110 -6.69 4.50 4.13
N VAL A 111 -6.40 4.94 2.89
CA VAL A 111 -5.03 5.27 2.47
C VAL A 111 -4.52 6.50 3.22
N GLN A 112 -5.34 7.53 3.43
CA GLN A 112 -4.97 8.70 4.21
C GLN A 112 -4.62 8.32 5.66
N ALA A 113 -5.40 7.43 6.28
CA ALA A 113 -5.13 6.93 7.62
C ALA A 113 -3.82 6.14 7.68
N GLY A 114 -3.56 5.28 6.70
CA GLY A 114 -2.29 4.56 6.57
C GLY A 114 -1.10 5.51 6.42
N THR A 115 -1.19 6.49 5.52
CA THR A 115 -0.12 7.46 5.28
C THR A 115 0.17 8.30 6.53
N ASN A 116 -0.88 8.75 7.23
CA ASN A 116 -0.74 9.45 8.51
C ASN A 116 -0.05 8.58 9.58
N ARG A 117 -0.33 7.27 9.58
CA ARG A 117 0.31 6.33 10.50
C ARG A 117 1.79 6.16 10.18
N VAL A 118 2.15 6.03 8.90
CA VAL A 118 3.55 5.98 8.43
C VAL A 118 4.29 7.25 8.81
N ALA A 119 3.73 8.43 8.54
CA ALA A 119 4.34 9.71 8.87
C ALA A 119 4.64 9.84 10.37
N ARG A 120 3.67 9.45 11.23
CA ARG A 120 3.87 9.48 12.69
C ARG A 120 4.92 8.49 13.17
N LEU A 121 4.95 7.27 12.62
CA LEU A 121 5.88 6.23 13.06
C LEU A 121 7.30 6.52 12.57
N GLY A 122 7.44 6.93 11.31
CA GLY A 122 8.70 7.34 10.70
C GLY A 122 9.20 8.72 11.15
N LYS A 123 8.35 9.51 11.83
CA LYS A 123 8.62 10.91 12.21
C LYS A 123 9.03 11.77 11.00
N ALA A 124 8.44 11.48 9.84
CA ALA A 124 8.73 12.13 8.57
C ALA A 124 7.59 13.08 8.15
N GLN A 125 7.95 14.07 7.36
CA GLN A 125 7.04 15.05 6.75
C GLN A 125 7.31 15.14 5.24
N PRO A 126 6.37 15.70 4.45
CA PRO A 126 6.64 16.02 3.06
C PRO A 126 7.90 16.92 2.95
N GLY A 127 8.79 16.56 2.03
CA GLY A 127 10.11 17.16 1.80
C GLY A 127 11.28 16.37 2.40
N ASP A 128 11.02 15.38 3.27
CA ASP A 128 12.09 14.61 3.94
C ASP A 128 12.73 13.53 3.05
N LYS A 129 12.36 13.45 1.76
CA LYS A 129 12.81 12.42 0.79
C LYS A 129 12.43 11.01 1.23
N THR A 130 11.15 10.83 1.51
CA THR A 130 10.57 9.55 1.94
C THR A 130 9.40 9.17 1.03
N VAL A 131 8.82 7.98 1.25
CA VAL A 131 7.60 7.55 0.54
C VAL A 131 6.43 8.55 0.69
N LEU A 132 6.44 9.41 1.70
CA LEU A 132 5.44 10.46 1.88
C LEU A 132 5.43 11.48 0.73
N ASP A 133 6.56 11.69 0.07
CA ASP A 133 6.68 12.62 -1.05
C ASP A 133 5.90 12.14 -2.27
N ALA A 134 5.84 10.82 -2.48
CA ALA A 134 4.96 10.23 -3.49
C ALA A 134 3.49 10.14 -3.01
N LEU A 135 3.25 9.79 -1.75
CA LEU A 135 1.89 9.54 -1.23
C LEU A 135 1.07 10.82 -1.05
N THR A 136 1.71 11.94 -0.70
CA THR A 136 1.02 13.22 -0.45
C THR A 136 0.34 13.79 -1.69
N PRO A 137 1.03 13.99 -2.83
CA PRO A 137 0.38 14.46 -4.06
C PRO A 137 -0.62 13.44 -4.61
N PHE A 138 -0.37 12.14 -4.47
CA PHE A 138 -1.34 11.08 -4.79
C PHE A 138 -2.65 11.25 -4.01
N LEU A 139 -2.57 11.44 -2.69
CA LEU A 139 -3.76 11.61 -1.84
C LEU A 139 -4.54 12.88 -2.18
N ALA A 140 -3.86 13.99 -2.47
CA ALA A 140 -4.51 15.22 -2.90
C ALA A 140 -5.26 15.04 -4.23
N ALA A 141 -4.67 14.33 -5.19
CA ALA A 141 -5.33 14.00 -6.46
C ALA A 141 -6.52 13.05 -6.25
N LEU A 142 -6.37 12.04 -5.39
CA LEU A 142 -7.43 11.10 -5.05
C LEU A 142 -8.62 11.78 -4.36
N GLU A 143 -8.35 12.75 -3.48
CA GLU A 143 -9.37 13.59 -2.83
C GLU A 143 -10.18 14.39 -3.86
N ALA A 144 -9.51 14.98 -4.85
CA ALA A 144 -10.20 15.68 -5.94
C ALA A 144 -11.11 14.76 -6.76
N GLN A 145 -10.67 13.52 -7.03
CA GLN A 145 -11.49 12.53 -7.74
C GLN A 145 -12.70 12.07 -6.90
N ALA A 146 -12.51 11.87 -5.60
CA ALA A 146 -13.61 11.53 -4.69
C ALA A 146 -14.63 12.67 -4.61
N ALA A 147 -14.19 13.92 -4.52
CA ALA A 147 -15.06 15.10 -4.52
C ALA A 147 -15.84 15.26 -5.84
N ALA A 148 -15.26 14.82 -6.97
CA ALA A 148 -15.92 14.78 -8.27
C ALA A 148 -16.89 13.60 -8.45
N GLY A 149 -16.99 12.70 -7.46
CA GLY A 149 -17.84 11.50 -7.55
C GLY A 149 -17.35 10.47 -8.56
N ALA A 150 -16.04 10.43 -8.83
CA ALA A 150 -15.47 9.48 -9.78
C ALA A 150 -15.67 8.02 -9.30
N PRO A 151 -15.94 7.07 -10.20
CA PRO A 151 -15.90 5.64 -9.87
C PRO A 151 -14.52 5.24 -9.34
N LEU A 152 -14.46 4.29 -8.39
CA LEU A 152 -13.23 3.89 -7.70
C LEU A 152 -12.05 3.64 -8.65
N ALA A 153 -12.24 2.80 -9.65
CA ALA A 153 -11.18 2.43 -10.58
C ALA A 153 -10.65 3.62 -11.39
N ASP A 154 -11.53 4.53 -11.79
CA ASP A 154 -11.17 5.69 -12.61
C ASP A 154 -10.51 6.78 -11.77
N GLY A 155 -11.05 7.05 -10.57
CA GLY A 155 -10.47 7.99 -9.63
C GLY A 155 -9.08 7.57 -9.16
N TRP A 156 -8.90 6.28 -8.84
CA TRP A 156 -7.58 5.74 -8.49
C TRP A 156 -6.57 5.91 -9.63
N ARG A 157 -6.97 5.53 -10.85
CA ARG A 157 -6.11 5.64 -12.05
C ARG A 157 -5.74 7.10 -12.35
N ALA A 158 -6.69 8.02 -12.22
CA ALA A 158 -6.47 9.44 -12.44
C ALA A 158 -5.51 10.08 -11.40
N ALA A 159 -5.41 9.51 -10.20
CA ALA A 159 -4.51 9.98 -9.15
C ALA A 159 -3.05 9.48 -9.31
N LEU A 160 -2.82 8.36 -10.02
CA LEU A 160 -1.48 7.76 -10.16
C LEU A 160 -0.39 8.73 -10.65
N PRO A 161 -0.60 9.56 -11.69
CA PRO A 161 0.44 10.47 -12.19
C PRO A 161 0.88 11.53 -11.17
N ALA A 162 0.09 11.80 -10.13
CA ALA A 162 0.47 12.73 -9.07
C ALA A 162 1.57 12.15 -8.17
N ALA A 163 1.66 10.82 -8.04
CA ALA A 163 2.73 10.18 -7.26
C ALA A 163 4.12 10.39 -7.88
N GLU A 164 4.19 10.53 -9.20
CA GLU A 164 5.44 10.76 -9.95
C GLU A 164 5.98 12.19 -9.82
N GLN A 165 5.18 13.11 -9.25
CA GLN A 165 5.55 14.52 -9.06
C GLN A 165 6.18 14.79 -7.68
N GLY A 166 6.25 13.76 -6.84
CA GLY A 166 6.84 13.77 -5.49
C GLY A 166 8.36 13.71 -5.47
#